data_AF-A0A6A5QD51-F1
#
_entry.id   AF-A0A6A5QD51-F1
#
_cell.length_a   1.000
_cell.length_b   1.000
_cell.length_c   1.000
_cell.angle_alpha   90.00
_cell.angle_beta   90.00
_cell.angle_gamma   90.00
#
_symmetry.space_group_name_H-M   'P 1'
#
loop_
_entity.id
_entity.type
_entity.pdbx_description
1 polymer ?
#
loop_
_entity_poly.entity_id
_entity_poly.type
_entity_poly.pdbx_seq_one_letter_code
_entity_poly.pdbx_strand_id
1 'polypeptide(L)'
;MRVLVLGMCRTRTSAKPREPQALWNTRVRQAPRQERCRLGQSKLFVRKRTVEAYPDGKVILTTRNYQDWEVSMQDSIWCQCTWNLFRLARYLDITEMTPLMRFIQSIFRVHNNNTYGGTKSRAAFKAHFSTIDAKFMSWEPLCEFLSQQISKERFPRTMEEKEMRGYLKNAWWSLAKYCAGKLVLPLIVVLTAWVMYTNADDLRAARDDFILRPIAKFLKS
;
A
#
# COMPACT_ATOMS: atom_id res chain seq x y z
N MET A 1 11.75 30.01 -3.06
CA MET A 1 10.72 29.51 -2.13
C MET A 1 10.48 28.03 -2.43
N ARG A 2 10.71 27.11 -1.50
CA ARG A 2 10.53 25.65 -1.72
C ARG A 2 9.31 25.18 -0.94
N VAL A 3 8.19 25.00 -1.63
CA VAL A 3 6.97 24.42 -1.04
C VAL A 3 7.13 22.90 -1.04
N LEU A 4 7.18 22.30 0.15
CA LEU A 4 7.29 20.85 0.30
C LEU A 4 5.88 20.26 0.44
N VAL A 5 5.22 20.04 -0.70
CA VAL A 5 3.98 19.25 -0.76
C VAL A 5 4.39 17.79 -0.64
N LEU A 6 4.01 17.13 0.46
CA LEU A 6 4.16 15.68 0.65
C LEU A 6 3.14 14.94 -0.22
N GLY A 7 3.34 14.99 -1.54
CA GLY A 7 2.80 14.08 -2.53
C GLY A 7 3.97 13.36 -3.19
N MET A 8 3.88 12.04 -3.39
CA MET A 8 4.88 11.29 -4.16
C MET A 8 4.90 11.82 -5.60
N CYS A 9 5.69 12.85 -5.86
CA CYS A 9 5.94 13.38 -7.19
C CYS A 9 7.41 13.22 -7.51
N ARG A 10 7.66 12.36 -8.49
CA ARG A 10 8.97 11.99 -9.03
C ARG A 10 9.61 13.25 -9.62
N THR A 11 10.62 13.81 -8.95
CA THR A 11 11.43 14.89 -9.53
C THR A 11 12.85 14.44 -9.83
N ARG A 12 13.29 14.82 -11.03
CA ARG A 12 14.63 14.65 -11.59
C ARG A 12 15.71 15.07 -10.60
N THR A 13 16.73 14.24 -10.56
CA THR A 13 18.00 14.40 -9.85
C THR A 13 18.68 15.73 -10.17
N SER A 14 18.80 16.60 -9.16
CA SER A 14 19.89 17.57 -9.06
C SER A 14 20.97 16.95 -8.18
N ALA A 15 22.18 16.85 -8.71
CA ALA A 15 23.31 16.18 -8.10
C ALA A 15 23.76 16.90 -6.81
N LYS A 16 23.58 16.23 -5.67
CA LYS A 16 24.41 16.42 -4.48
C LYS A 16 25.26 15.16 -4.28
N PRO A 17 26.49 15.26 -3.74
CA PRO A 17 27.35 14.10 -3.53
C PRO A 17 26.65 13.11 -2.60
N ARG A 18 26.54 11.85 -3.05
CA ARG A 18 25.94 10.77 -2.27
C ARG A 18 26.89 10.40 -1.14
N GLU A 19 26.44 10.55 0.09
CA GLU A 19 27.05 9.89 1.25
C GLU A 19 27.00 8.36 1.00
N PRO A 20 28.08 7.60 1.24
CA PRO A 20 28.11 6.17 0.97
C PRO A 20 27.02 5.43 1.75
N GLN A 21 26.17 4.68 1.04
CA GLN A 21 25.09 3.86 1.60
C GLN A 21 25.54 2.93 2.75
N ALA A 22 26.83 2.60 2.81
CA ALA A 22 27.45 1.84 3.88
C ALA A 22 27.33 2.53 5.26
N LEU A 23 27.45 3.86 5.34
CA LEU A 23 27.39 4.61 6.61
C LEU A 23 25.98 4.68 7.20
N TRP A 24 24.95 4.59 6.36
CA TRP A 24 23.55 4.59 6.79
C TRP A 24 23.18 3.27 7.49
N ASN A 25 23.64 2.14 6.94
CA ASN A 25 23.37 0.81 7.49
C ASN A 25 24.03 0.57 8.87
N THR A 26 25.17 1.22 9.14
CA THR A 26 25.90 1.06 10.40
C THR A 26 25.29 1.89 11.52
N ARG A 27 24.85 3.13 11.23
CA ARG A 27 24.19 4.02 12.23
C ARG A 27 22.84 3.49 12.70
N VAL A 28 22.08 2.83 11.83
CA VAL A 28 20.78 2.22 12.20
C VAL A 28 20.95 1.00 13.11
N ARG A 29 22.06 0.25 12.98
CA ARG A 29 22.32 -0.95 13.82
C ARG A 29 22.80 -0.61 15.23
N GLN A 30 23.48 0.51 15.41
CA GLN A 30 24.09 0.90 16.69
C GLN A 30 23.21 1.79 17.58
N ALA A 31 21.98 2.12 17.14
CA ALA A 31 21.06 2.91 17.95
C ALA A 31 20.56 2.13 19.20
N PRO A 32 20.65 2.70 20.42
CA PRO A 32 20.24 2.04 21.67
C PRO A 32 18.78 1.57 21.64
N ARG A 33 18.51 0.39 22.22
CA ARG A 33 17.19 -0.29 22.22
C ARG A 33 16.07 0.57 22.85
N GLN A 34 16.41 1.56 23.68
CA GLN A 34 15.48 2.43 24.39
C GLN A 34 14.83 3.51 23.50
N GLU A 35 15.49 3.95 22.43
CA GLU A 35 14.87 4.85 21.43
C GLU A 35 13.86 4.12 20.52
N ARG A 36 13.99 2.78 20.41
CA ARG A 36 13.02 1.93 19.72
C ARG A 36 11.66 1.87 20.44
N CYS A 37 11.61 2.15 21.75
CA CYS A 37 10.36 2.16 22.52
C CYS A 37 9.69 3.55 22.60
N ARG A 38 10.36 4.63 22.20
CA ARG A 38 9.73 5.96 22.00
C ARG A 38 9.12 6.14 20.60
N LEU A 39 9.01 5.06 19.83
CA LEU A 39 8.33 5.04 18.53
C LEU A 39 6.80 5.12 18.63
N GLY A 40 6.23 5.35 19.81
CA GLY A 40 4.79 5.50 20.06
C GLY A 40 4.16 6.84 19.63
N GLN A 41 4.89 7.73 18.94
CA GLN A 41 4.35 9.01 18.44
C GLN A 41 4.85 9.38 17.04
N SER A 42 4.60 8.53 16.04
CA SER A 42 5.14 8.67 14.69
C SER A 42 4.77 10.00 14.00
N LYS A 43 3.61 10.60 14.30
CA LYS A 43 3.15 11.82 13.61
C LYS A 43 3.57 13.14 14.29
N LEU A 44 3.58 13.21 15.62
CA LEU A 44 4.13 14.38 16.33
C LEU A 44 5.64 14.48 16.10
N PHE A 45 6.32 13.33 15.99
CA PHE A 45 7.73 13.24 15.68
C PHE A 45 8.07 13.69 14.25
N VAL A 46 7.31 13.26 13.23
CA VAL A 46 7.54 13.74 11.84
C VAL A 46 7.29 15.24 11.74
N ARG A 47 6.23 15.77 12.37
CA ARG A 47 6.00 17.23 12.37
C ARG A 47 7.17 17.98 13.01
N LYS A 48 7.60 17.59 14.21
CA LYS A 48 8.72 18.22 14.91
C LYS A 48 10.01 18.15 14.10
N ARG A 49 10.36 16.97 13.58
CA ARG A 49 11.54 16.76 12.72
C ARG A 49 11.48 17.60 11.44
N THR A 50 10.31 17.75 10.83
CA THR A 50 10.15 18.57 9.61
C THR A 50 10.30 20.05 9.93
N VAL A 51 9.75 20.54 11.04
CA VAL A 51 9.90 21.95 11.48
C VAL A 51 11.36 22.23 11.85
N GLU A 52 12.03 21.31 12.52
CA GLU A 52 13.47 21.43 12.85
C GLU A 52 14.35 21.43 11.60
N ALA A 53 14.06 20.57 10.61
CA ALA A 53 14.84 20.46 9.38
C ALA A 53 14.58 21.59 8.38
N TYR A 54 13.37 22.18 8.41
CA TYR A 54 12.95 23.26 7.54
C TYR A 54 12.30 24.36 8.38
N PRO A 55 13.10 25.19 9.07
CA PRO A 55 12.59 26.22 9.98
C PRO A 55 11.71 27.25 9.25
N ASP A 56 12.01 27.56 7.99
CA ASP A 56 11.20 28.46 7.15
C ASP A 56 9.99 27.76 6.50
N GLY A 57 9.81 26.45 6.75
CA GLY A 57 8.78 25.63 6.17
C GLY A 57 7.41 25.89 6.81
N LYS A 58 6.46 26.37 6.02
CA LYS A 58 5.07 26.51 6.45
C LYS A 58 4.37 25.14 6.46
N VAL A 59 3.78 24.76 7.60
CA VAL A 59 3.07 23.49 7.76
C VAL A 59 1.56 23.71 7.65
N ILE A 60 0.93 23.05 6.68
CA ILE A 60 -0.53 23.08 6.50
C ILE A 60 -1.12 21.81 7.11
N LEU A 61 -2.19 21.98 7.89
CA LEU A 61 -2.97 20.87 8.43
C LEU A 61 -4.41 20.98 7.92
N THR A 62 -4.92 19.88 7.36
CA THR A 62 -6.33 19.77 6.99
C THR A 62 -7.10 19.07 8.11
N THR A 63 -8.20 19.66 8.53
CA THR A 63 -9.08 19.09 9.56
C THR A 63 -10.42 18.69 8.94
N ARG A 64 -10.96 17.57 9.40
CA ARG A 64 -12.28 17.05 9.03
C ARG A 64 -13.05 16.71 10.30
N ASN A 65 -14.38 16.70 10.24
CA ASN A 65 -15.18 16.13 11.32
C ASN A 65 -14.77 14.66 11.53
N TYR A 66 -14.71 14.23 12.81
CA TYR A 66 -14.24 12.90 13.16
C TYR A 66 -15.11 11.80 12.54
N GLN A 67 -16.43 11.93 12.61
CA GLN A 67 -17.36 10.92 12.12
C GLN A 67 -17.21 10.73 10.61
N ASP A 68 -17.15 11.82 9.84
CA ASP A 68 -16.95 11.76 8.40
C ASP A 68 -15.58 11.16 8.04
N TRP A 69 -14.55 11.47 8.83
CA TRP A 69 -13.22 10.88 8.68
C TRP A 69 -13.22 9.38 9.00
N GLU A 70 -13.90 8.96 10.07
CA GLU A 70 -13.98 7.56 10.48
C GLU A 70 -14.69 6.70 9.43
N VAL A 71 -15.83 7.16 8.91
CA VAL A 71 -16.54 6.49 7.81
C VAL A 71 -15.64 6.37 6.58
N SER A 72 -14.99 7.47 6.20
CA SER A 72 -14.06 7.48 5.06
C SER A 72 -12.88 6.52 5.26
N MET A 73 -12.34 6.43 6.48
CA MET A 73 -11.27 5.49 6.82
C MET A 73 -11.73 4.03 6.78
N GLN A 74 -12.94 3.74 7.29
CA GLN A 74 -13.58 2.43 7.24
C GLN A 74 -13.78 1.97 5.79
N ASP A 75 -14.27 2.85 4.93
CA ASP A 75 -14.58 2.55 3.53
C ASP A 75 -13.33 2.44 2.63
N SER A 76 -12.13 2.74 3.14
CA SER A 76 -10.91 2.83 2.32
C SER A 76 -9.76 1.94 2.79
N ILE A 77 -9.09 2.35 3.87
CA ILE A 77 -7.83 1.77 4.32
C ILE A 77 -8.09 0.75 5.44
N TRP A 78 -9.05 1.04 6.33
CA TRP A 78 -9.33 0.16 7.45
C TRP A 78 -10.03 -1.13 7.02
N CYS A 79 -10.90 -1.12 6.01
CA CYS A 79 -11.46 -2.36 5.46
C CYS A 79 -10.37 -3.34 4.99
N GLN A 80 -9.32 -2.85 4.31
CA GLN A 80 -8.18 -3.66 3.88
C GLN A 80 -7.35 -4.16 5.07
N CYS A 81 -7.34 -3.41 6.18
CA CYS A 81 -6.63 -3.81 7.39
C CYS A 81 -7.37 -4.87 8.20
N THR A 82 -8.71 -4.83 8.22
CA THR A 82 -9.57 -5.70 9.05
C THR A 82 -10.06 -6.96 8.36
N TRP A 83 -10.15 -6.99 7.03
CA TRP A 83 -10.62 -8.18 6.31
C TRP A 83 -9.70 -9.38 6.49
N ASN A 84 -10.28 -10.51 6.92
CA ASN A 84 -9.56 -11.76 7.19
C ASN A 84 -8.79 -12.28 5.97
N LEU A 85 -9.36 -12.14 4.78
CA LEU A 85 -8.73 -12.57 3.53
C LEU A 85 -7.43 -11.78 3.27
N PHE A 86 -7.44 -10.45 3.42
CA PHE A 86 -6.24 -9.62 3.31
C PHE A 86 -5.27 -9.84 4.48
N ARG A 87 -5.75 -10.24 5.65
CA ARG A 87 -4.89 -10.65 6.76
C ARG A 87 -4.11 -11.92 6.43
N LEU A 88 -4.78 -12.94 5.88
CA LEU A 88 -4.14 -14.18 5.45
C LEU A 88 -3.18 -13.93 4.27
N ALA A 89 -3.61 -13.16 3.28
CA ALA A 89 -2.79 -12.82 2.12
C ALA A 89 -1.48 -12.12 2.51
N ARG A 90 -1.50 -11.25 3.54
CA ARG A 90 -0.29 -10.61 4.08
C ARG A 90 0.60 -11.54 4.92
N TYR A 91 0.00 -12.50 5.61
CA TYR A 91 0.74 -13.49 6.40
C TYR A 91 1.50 -14.45 5.48
N LEU A 92 0.84 -14.89 4.41
CA LEU A 92 1.39 -15.79 3.39
C LEU A 92 2.21 -15.05 2.31
N ASP A 93 2.35 -13.73 2.42
CA ASP A 93 3.04 -12.85 1.46
C ASP A 93 2.57 -13.05 0.00
N ILE A 94 1.26 -13.29 -0.17
CA ILE A 94 0.63 -13.62 -1.46
C ILE A 94 0.51 -12.38 -2.35
N THR A 95 0.48 -11.17 -1.78
CA THR A 95 0.24 -9.94 -2.55
C THR A 95 1.44 -9.02 -2.59
N GLU A 96 1.69 -8.38 -3.73
CA GLU A 96 2.71 -7.32 -3.89
C GLU A 96 2.45 -6.11 -2.96
N MET A 97 1.20 -5.93 -2.50
CA MET A 97 0.82 -4.87 -1.57
C MET A 97 1.23 -5.18 -0.11
N THR A 98 1.76 -6.36 0.18
CA THR A 98 2.09 -6.78 1.55
C THR A 98 3.08 -5.84 2.25
N PRO A 99 4.21 -5.40 1.64
CA PRO A 99 5.13 -4.46 2.28
C PRO A 99 4.48 -3.12 2.60
N LEU A 100 3.68 -2.58 1.68
CA LEU A 100 2.93 -1.34 1.89
C LEU A 100 1.92 -1.49 3.04
N MET A 101 1.19 -2.60 3.09
CA MET A 101 0.22 -2.83 4.14
C MET A 101 0.86 -3.05 5.52
N ARG A 102 2.04 -3.70 5.58
CA ARG A 102 2.84 -3.82 6.82
C ARG A 102 3.29 -2.44 7.29
N PHE A 103 3.70 -1.57 6.38
CA PHE A 103 4.05 -0.19 6.70
C PHE A 103 2.84 0.60 7.23
N ILE A 104 1.68 0.51 6.57
CA ILE A 104 0.44 1.16 7.00
C ILE A 104 0.02 0.66 8.39
N GLN A 105 0.09 -0.65 8.66
CA GLN A 105 -0.18 -1.21 9.99
C GLN A 105 0.82 -0.72 11.04
N SER A 106 2.08 -0.51 10.69
CA SER A 106 3.05 0.08 11.62
C SER A 106 2.66 1.51 12.00
N ILE A 107 2.21 2.31 11.02
CA ILE A 107 1.71 3.67 11.27
C ILE A 107 0.51 3.65 12.21
N PHE A 108 -0.49 2.80 11.95
CA PHE A 108 -1.67 2.71 12.81
C PHE A 108 -1.39 2.09 14.17
N ARG A 109 -0.44 1.14 14.26
CA ARG A 109 0.02 0.61 15.55
C ARG A 109 0.53 1.71 16.45
N VAL A 110 1.30 2.64 15.88
CA VAL A 110 1.81 3.79 16.61
C VAL A 110 0.71 4.83 16.88
N HIS A 111 -0.19 5.06 15.93
CA HIS A 111 -1.20 6.10 16.05
C HIS A 111 -2.31 5.76 17.05
N ASN A 112 -2.86 4.54 16.97
CA ASN A 112 -4.04 4.12 17.74
C ASN A 112 -3.98 2.64 18.15
N ASN A 113 -2.79 2.05 18.22
CA ASN A 113 -2.57 0.64 18.52
C ASN A 113 -3.35 -0.32 17.60
N ASN A 114 -3.47 0.02 16.32
CA ASN A 114 -4.26 -0.74 15.33
C ASN A 114 -5.73 -0.93 15.73
N THR A 115 -6.31 0.04 16.44
CA THR A 115 -7.75 0.05 16.73
C THR A 115 -8.48 0.80 15.61
N TYR A 116 -9.22 0.07 14.77
CA TYR A 116 -9.88 0.61 13.58
C TYR A 116 -11.33 1.06 13.87
N GLY A 117 -11.48 1.97 14.83
CA GLY A 117 -12.78 2.56 15.19
C GLY A 117 -12.98 2.77 16.69
N GLY A 118 -14.03 3.50 17.05
CA GLY A 118 -14.48 3.68 18.43
C GLY A 118 -13.70 4.71 19.25
N THR A 119 -13.69 4.54 20.58
CA THR A 119 -13.20 5.57 21.51
C THR A 119 -11.69 5.80 21.43
N LYS A 120 -10.89 4.74 21.20
CA LYS A 120 -9.43 4.84 21.09
C LYS A 120 -8.98 5.57 19.82
N SER A 121 -9.59 5.27 18.67
CA SER A 121 -9.30 6.00 17.43
C SER A 121 -9.76 7.46 17.54
N ARG A 122 -10.90 7.72 18.18
CA ARG A 122 -11.38 9.08 18.44
C ARG A 122 -10.45 9.87 19.34
N ALA A 123 -9.96 9.27 20.42
CA ALA A 123 -9.00 9.91 21.31
C ALA A 123 -7.69 10.20 20.58
N ALA A 124 -7.17 9.25 19.80
CA ALA A 124 -5.96 9.44 18.99
C ALA A 124 -6.12 10.52 17.92
N PHE A 125 -7.28 10.58 17.25
CA PHE A 125 -7.61 11.63 16.30
C PHE A 125 -7.62 13.00 16.99
N LYS A 126 -8.38 13.14 18.09
CA LYS A 126 -8.43 14.40 18.84
C LYS A 126 -7.06 14.83 19.35
N ALA A 127 -6.27 13.92 19.90
CA ALA A 127 -4.91 14.19 20.36
C ALA A 127 -3.97 14.62 19.22
N HIS A 128 -4.23 14.18 17.99
CA HIS A 128 -3.45 14.61 16.83
C HIS A 128 -3.75 16.06 16.43
N PHE A 129 -5.01 16.49 16.58
CA PHE A 129 -5.48 17.81 16.18
C PHE A 129 -5.53 18.84 17.32
N SER A 130 -5.39 18.41 18.58
CA SER A 130 -5.57 19.28 19.76
C SER A 130 -4.59 20.46 19.87
N THR A 131 -3.52 20.47 19.09
CA THR A 131 -2.45 21.48 19.17
C THR A 131 -2.56 22.55 18.07
N ILE A 132 -3.60 22.55 17.25
CA ILE A 132 -3.65 23.39 16.04
C ILE A 132 -5.08 23.88 15.79
N ASP A 133 -5.21 25.16 15.46
CA ASP A 133 -6.51 25.84 15.27
C ASP A 133 -6.70 26.41 13.85
N ALA A 134 -5.82 26.08 12.90
CA ALA A 134 -5.89 26.59 11.54
C ALA A 134 -6.67 25.65 10.61
N LYS A 135 -7.76 26.16 10.00
CA LYS A 135 -8.59 25.43 9.03
C LYS A 135 -8.66 26.21 7.71
N PHE A 136 -8.09 25.65 6.65
CA PHE A 136 -8.14 26.23 5.31
C PHE A 136 -9.23 25.54 4.48
N MET A 137 -10.27 26.27 4.05
CA MET A 137 -11.37 25.73 3.25
C MET A 137 -11.56 26.43 1.89
N SER A 138 -10.69 27.39 1.55
CA SER A 138 -10.72 28.17 0.30
C SER A 138 -9.31 28.59 -0.12
N TRP A 139 -9.15 29.04 -1.38
CA TRP A 139 -7.88 29.54 -1.90
C TRP A 139 -7.38 30.77 -1.15
N GLU A 140 -8.28 31.65 -0.74
CA GLU A 140 -7.97 32.93 -0.11
C GLU A 140 -7.10 32.80 1.16
N PRO A 141 -7.53 32.09 2.24
CA PRO A 141 -6.72 31.95 3.46
C PRO A 141 -5.46 31.12 3.22
N LEU A 142 -5.47 30.21 2.24
CA LEU A 142 -4.31 29.38 1.90
C LEU A 142 -3.24 30.19 1.15
N CYS A 143 -3.63 30.98 0.16
CA CYS A 143 -2.75 31.83 -0.62
C CYS A 143 -2.20 32.98 0.24
N GLU A 144 -3.00 33.56 1.14
CA GLU A 144 -2.54 34.52 2.13
C GLU A 144 -1.48 33.90 3.05
N PHE A 145 -1.78 32.73 3.63
CA PHE A 145 -0.84 32.00 4.47
C PHE A 145 0.46 31.67 3.73
N LEU A 146 0.39 31.33 2.45
CA LEU A 146 1.56 31.04 1.62
C LEU A 146 2.25 32.28 1.02
N SER A 147 1.63 33.46 1.13
CA SER A 147 2.06 34.70 0.50
C SER A 147 2.15 34.58 -1.04
N GLN A 148 1.14 33.94 -1.66
CA GLN A 148 1.03 33.74 -3.10
C GLN A 148 -0.25 34.39 -3.67
N GLN A 149 -0.28 34.62 -4.99
CA GLN A 149 -1.49 35.15 -5.64
C GLN A 149 -2.63 34.12 -5.62
N ILE A 150 -3.87 34.61 -5.50
CA ILE A 150 -5.06 33.77 -5.51
C ILE A 150 -5.22 33.19 -6.93
N SER A 151 -5.28 31.86 -7.02
CA SER A 151 -5.56 31.19 -8.29
C SER A 151 -6.96 31.53 -8.78
N LYS A 152 -7.11 31.75 -10.09
CA LYS A 152 -8.41 31.95 -10.75
C LYS A 152 -9.22 30.65 -10.88
N GLU A 153 -8.59 29.50 -10.63
CA GLU A 153 -9.22 28.19 -10.73
C GLU A 153 -10.06 27.86 -9.50
N ARG A 154 -11.10 27.03 -9.69
CA ARG A 154 -11.93 26.55 -8.58
C ARG A 154 -11.09 25.69 -7.64
N PHE A 155 -11.26 25.88 -6.32
CA PHE A 155 -10.58 25.06 -5.32
C PHE A 155 -10.90 23.57 -5.56
N PRO A 156 -9.88 22.70 -5.64
CA PRO A 156 -10.08 21.30 -6.02
C PRO A 156 -10.96 20.59 -4.99
N ARG A 157 -12.05 19.99 -5.48
CA ARG A 157 -12.88 19.05 -4.72
C ARG A 157 -12.86 17.72 -5.43
N THR A 158 -11.84 16.92 -5.16
CA THR A 158 -11.74 15.55 -5.66
C THR A 158 -12.74 14.67 -4.89
N MET A 159 -13.63 13.97 -5.62
CA MET A 159 -14.48 12.95 -5.02
C MET A 159 -13.67 11.66 -4.81
N GLU A 160 -12.74 11.71 -3.85
CA GLU A 160 -11.79 10.62 -3.53
C GLU A 160 -12.49 9.28 -3.25
N GLU A 161 -13.75 9.31 -2.80
CA GLU A 161 -14.54 8.10 -2.52
C GLU A 161 -14.78 7.22 -3.75
N LYS A 162 -14.97 7.79 -4.94
CA LYS A 162 -15.20 7.00 -6.17
C LYS A 162 -13.91 6.32 -6.62
N GLU A 163 -12.81 7.04 -6.59
CA GLU A 163 -11.48 6.52 -6.95
C GLU A 163 -11.06 5.42 -5.97
N MET A 164 -11.28 5.63 -4.67
CA MET A 164 -10.95 4.65 -3.63
C MET A 164 -11.71 3.33 -3.79
N ARG A 165 -13.01 3.38 -4.12
CA ARG A 165 -13.79 2.18 -4.46
C ARG A 165 -13.21 1.45 -5.68
N GLY A 166 -12.74 2.19 -6.68
CA GLY A 166 -12.01 1.63 -7.82
C GLY A 166 -10.74 0.89 -7.39
N TYR A 167 -9.92 1.48 -6.52
CA TYR A 167 -8.72 0.83 -5.98
C TYR A 167 -9.04 -0.44 -5.19
N LEU A 168 -10.08 -0.43 -4.38
CA LEU A 168 -10.52 -1.62 -3.62
C LEU A 168 -10.97 -2.76 -4.54
N LYS A 169 -11.77 -2.44 -5.57
CA LYS A 169 -12.20 -3.42 -6.57
C LYS A 169 -10.99 -4.00 -7.31
N ASN A 170 -10.03 -3.16 -7.69
CA ASN A 170 -8.81 -3.60 -8.36
C ASN A 170 -7.93 -4.47 -7.44
N ALA A 171 -7.79 -4.11 -6.17
CA ALA A 171 -7.06 -4.92 -5.19
C ALA A 171 -7.69 -6.30 -5.00
N TRP A 172 -9.02 -6.37 -4.97
CA TRP A 172 -9.75 -7.65 -4.89
C TRP A 172 -9.55 -8.51 -6.15
N TRP A 173 -9.68 -7.91 -7.34
CA TRP A 173 -9.40 -8.61 -8.60
C TRP A 173 -7.94 -9.04 -8.73
N SER A 174 -7.00 -8.25 -8.24
CA SER A 174 -5.58 -8.61 -8.20
C SER A 174 -5.36 -9.84 -7.33
N LEU A 175 -5.96 -9.87 -6.14
CA LEU A 175 -5.90 -11.04 -5.27
C LEU A 175 -6.54 -12.28 -5.91
N ALA A 176 -7.72 -12.13 -6.53
CA ALA A 176 -8.41 -13.23 -7.21
C ALA A 176 -7.57 -13.81 -8.36
N LYS A 177 -7.01 -12.94 -9.22
CA LYS A 177 -6.13 -13.36 -10.33
C LYS A 177 -4.87 -14.06 -9.82
N TYR A 178 -4.27 -13.56 -8.75
CA TYR A 178 -3.07 -14.17 -8.17
C TYR A 178 -3.38 -15.54 -7.57
N CYS A 179 -4.47 -15.67 -6.78
CA CYS A 179 -4.92 -16.95 -6.25
C CYS A 179 -5.24 -17.96 -7.37
N ALA A 180 -5.93 -17.52 -8.43
CA ALA A 180 -6.17 -18.36 -9.60
C ALA A 180 -4.85 -18.80 -10.25
N GLY A 181 -3.94 -17.87 -10.54
CA GLY A 181 -2.66 -18.20 -11.19
C GLY A 181 -1.75 -19.10 -10.35
N LYS A 182 -1.71 -18.92 -9.02
CA LYS A 182 -0.80 -19.67 -8.15
C LYS A 182 -1.38 -20.94 -7.55
N LEU A 183 -2.70 -21.07 -7.42
CA LEU A 183 -3.33 -22.27 -6.85
C LEU A 183 -4.00 -23.11 -7.93
N VAL A 184 -4.73 -22.49 -8.85
CA VAL A 184 -5.50 -23.22 -9.88
C VAL A 184 -4.56 -23.79 -10.94
N LEU A 185 -3.54 -23.04 -11.37
CA LEU A 185 -2.59 -23.53 -12.38
C LEU A 185 -1.83 -24.80 -11.94
N PRO A 186 -1.18 -24.88 -10.77
CA PRO A 186 -0.54 -26.12 -10.35
C PRO A 186 -1.56 -27.23 -10.07
N LEU A 187 -2.76 -26.91 -9.58
CA LEU A 187 -3.82 -27.91 -9.41
C LEU A 187 -4.24 -28.52 -10.76
N ILE A 188 -4.40 -27.70 -11.80
CA ILE A 188 -4.67 -28.17 -13.16
C ILE A 188 -3.54 -29.08 -13.64
N VAL A 189 -2.27 -28.67 -13.46
CA VAL A 189 -1.11 -29.48 -13.88
C VAL A 189 -1.09 -30.84 -13.16
N VAL A 190 -1.40 -30.87 -11.86
CA VAL A 190 -1.46 -32.12 -11.09
C VAL A 190 -2.64 -32.99 -11.57
N LEU A 191 -3.81 -32.40 -11.80
CA LEU A 191 -4.98 -33.12 -12.29
C LEU A 191 -4.76 -33.67 -13.70
N THR A 192 -4.17 -32.88 -14.61
CA THR A 192 -3.86 -33.37 -15.95
C THR A 192 -2.80 -34.45 -15.91
N ALA A 193 -1.75 -34.31 -15.09
CA ALA A 193 -0.76 -35.36 -14.88
C ALA A 193 -1.39 -36.64 -14.32
N TRP A 194 -2.29 -36.52 -13.35
CA TRP A 194 -3.02 -37.65 -12.78
C TRP A 194 -3.90 -38.34 -13.82
N VAL A 195 -4.69 -37.58 -14.58
CA VAL A 195 -5.53 -38.13 -15.67
C VAL A 195 -4.67 -38.80 -16.74
N MET A 196 -3.54 -38.18 -17.14
CA MET A 196 -2.61 -38.78 -18.10
C MET A 196 -1.96 -40.06 -17.55
N TYR A 197 -1.69 -40.11 -16.24
CA TYR A 197 -1.12 -41.28 -15.59
C TYR A 197 -2.13 -42.43 -15.51
N THR A 198 -3.39 -42.17 -15.14
CA THR A 198 -4.42 -43.21 -15.02
C THR A 198 -4.85 -43.77 -16.37
N ASN A 199 -4.81 -42.94 -17.44
CA ASN A 199 -5.14 -43.34 -18.81
C ASN A 199 -3.88 -43.59 -19.65
N ALA A 200 -2.73 -43.85 -19.00
CA ALA A 200 -1.46 -43.96 -19.70
C ALA A 200 -1.44 -45.11 -20.72
N ASP A 201 -2.15 -46.21 -20.44
CA ASP A 201 -2.18 -47.38 -21.32
C ASP A 201 -3.03 -47.13 -22.57
N ASP A 202 -4.21 -46.51 -22.42
CA ASP A 202 -5.04 -46.09 -23.56
C ASP A 202 -4.34 -45.04 -24.43
N LEU A 203 -3.62 -44.09 -23.79
CA LEU A 203 -2.82 -43.10 -24.50
C LEU A 203 -1.65 -43.73 -25.28
N ARG A 204 -0.99 -44.73 -24.70
CA ARG A 204 0.07 -45.50 -25.40
C ARG A 204 -0.50 -46.31 -26.54
N ALA A 205 -1.63 -46.98 -26.35
CA ALA A 205 -2.31 -47.72 -27.41
C ALA A 205 -2.72 -46.81 -28.58
N ALA A 206 -3.32 -45.65 -28.28
CA ALA A 206 -3.68 -44.66 -29.30
C ALA A 206 -2.45 -44.11 -30.05
N ARG A 207 -1.33 -43.85 -29.34
CA ARG A 207 -0.06 -43.44 -29.95
C ARG A 207 0.47 -44.51 -30.90
N ASP A 208 0.46 -45.77 -30.48
CA ASP A 208 1.00 -46.87 -31.28
C ASP A 208 0.18 -47.08 -32.55
N ASP A 209 -1.14 -46.94 -32.46
CA ASP A 209 -2.06 -47.05 -33.59
C ASP A 209 -1.97 -45.86 -34.57
N PHE A 210 -1.89 -44.63 -34.07
CA PHE A 210 -1.88 -43.44 -34.94
C PHE A 210 -0.49 -43.07 -35.48
N ILE A 211 0.59 -43.35 -34.74
CA ILE A 211 1.93 -42.88 -35.09
C ILE A 211 2.82 -44.04 -35.54
N LEU A 212 2.92 -45.10 -34.73
CA LEU A 212 3.91 -46.16 -34.99
C LEU A 212 3.48 -47.07 -36.14
N ARG A 213 2.20 -47.42 -36.24
CA ARG A 213 1.69 -48.26 -37.34
C ARG A 213 1.92 -47.66 -38.74
N PRO A 214 1.58 -46.37 -39.01
CA PRO A 214 1.87 -45.78 -40.31
C PRO A 214 3.35 -45.70 -40.65
N ILE A 215 4.21 -45.37 -39.67
CA ILE A 215 5.67 -45.30 -39.87
C ILE A 215 6.24 -46.68 -40.18
N ALA A 216 5.82 -47.71 -39.44
CA ALA A 216 6.26 -49.08 -39.69
C ALA A 216 5.84 -49.59 -41.08
N LYS A 217 4.68 -49.14 -41.59
CA LYS A 217 4.22 -49.43 -42.95
C LYS A 217 5.07 -48.71 -44.00
N PHE A 218 5.44 -47.45 -43.77
CA PHE A 218 6.29 -46.67 -44.66
C PHE A 218 7.73 -47.19 -44.72
N LEU A 219 8.32 -47.59 -43.60
CA LEU A 219 9.68 -48.16 -43.56
C LEU A 219 9.79 -49.54 -44.22
N LYS A 220 8.66 -50.24 -44.43
CA LYS A 220 8.61 -51.54 -45.09
C LYS A 220 8.32 -51.45 -46.60
N SER A 221 7.97 -50.28 -47.12
CA SER A 221 7.81 -50.05 -48.57
C SER A 221 9.09 -49.50 -49.18
#